data_AF-A0A060CB05-F1
#
_entry.id   AF-A0A060CB05-F1
#
_cell.length_a   1.000
_cell.length_b   1.000
_cell.length_c   1.000
_cell.angle_alpha   90.00
_cell.angle_beta   90.00
_cell.angle_gamma   90.00
#
_symmetry.space_group_name_H-M   'P 1'
#
loop_
_entity.id
_entity.type
_entity.pdbx_description
1 polymer ?
#
loop_
_entity_poly.entity_id
_entity_poly.type
_entity_poly.pdbx_seq_one_letter_code
_entity_poly.pdbx_strand_id
1 'polypeptide(L)'
;MKSTAQIDVIETYKELFPAVQLSDIFEDSKIFPDCIPLRPAEAIMNDYEKLNDDSNFVLAEFIYQNFSLPKSSRFHPDENTPEEDI
;
A
#
# COMPACT_ATOMS: atom_id res chain seq x y z
N MET A 1 -13.21 -26.16 -0.33
CA MET A 1 -11.74 -25.97 -0.37
C MET A 1 -11.48 -24.51 -0.04
N LYS A 2 -10.74 -24.20 1.05
CA LYS A 2 -10.28 -22.83 1.29
C LYS A 2 -9.06 -22.62 0.39
N SER A 3 -9.20 -21.70 -0.55
CA SER A 3 -8.21 -21.41 -1.59
C SER A 3 -6.85 -21.07 -0.99
N THR A 4 -5.82 -21.60 -1.64
CA THR A 4 -4.39 -21.37 -1.41
C THR A 4 -4.07 -19.90 -1.17
N ALA A 5 -3.29 -19.62 -0.11
CA ALA A 5 -2.60 -18.36 0.13
C ALA A 5 -3.49 -17.10 0.22
N GLN A 6 -4.47 -17.10 1.12
CA GLN A 6 -4.92 -15.84 1.69
C GLN A 6 -3.90 -15.46 2.76
N ILE A 7 -2.82 -14.76 2.38
CA ILE A 7 -2.04 -14.02 3.38
C ILE A 7 -3.05 -13.06 3.99
N ASP A 8 -3.31 -13.19 5.30
CA ASP A 8 -4.11 -12.20 6.01
C ASP A 8 -3.28 -10.92 6.05
N VAL A 9 -3.49 -10.08 5.02
CA VAL A 9 -2.85 -8.77 4.84
C VAL A 9 -3.06 -7.92 6.10
N ILE A 10 -4.24 -8.08 6.72
CA ILE A 10 -4.61 -7.46 8.00
C ILE A 10 -3.68 -7.93 9.12
N GLU A 11 -3.45 -9.24 9.30
CA GLU A 11 -2.56 -9.73 10.36
C GLU A 11 -1.08 -9.44 10.08
N THR A 12 -0.70 -9.44 8.81
CA THR A 12 0.69 -9.27 8.36
C THR A 12 1.15 -7.82 8.47
N TYR A 13 0.32 -6.88 8.04
CA TYR A 13 0.66 -5.46 7.96
C TYR A 13 0.00 -4.60 9.03
N LYS A 14 -0.85 -5.19 9.90
CA LYS A 14 -1.42 -4.57 11.10
C LYS A 14 -1.83 -3.10 10.92
N GLU A 15 -0.99 -2.15 11.30
CA GLU A 15 -1.26 -0.70 11.23
C GLU A 15 -1.02 -0.07 9.85
N LEU A 16 -0.16 -0.67 9.02
CA LEU A 16 0.06 -0.23 7.64
C LEU A 16 -1.19 -0.47 6.78
N PHE A 17 -1.92 -1.57 7.01
CA PHE A 17 -3.15 -1.86 6.27
C PHE A 17 -4.24 -0.77 6.41
N PRO A 18 -4.71 -0.40 7.62
CA PRO A 18 -5.69 0.67 7.79
C PRO A 18 -5.12 2.03 7.36
N ALA A 19 -3.81 2.29 7.53
CA ALA A 19 -3.20 3.51 7.02
C ALA A 19 -3.34 3.63 5.50
N VAL A 20 -3.09 2.54 4.76
CA VAL A 20 -3.29 2.48 3.31
C VAL A 20 -4.77 2.70 2.96
N GLN A 21 -5.69 2.05 3.67
CA GLN A 21 -7.14 2.20 3.45
C GLN A 21 -7.65 3.62 3.72
N LEU A 22 -7.02 4.35 4.66
CA LEU A 22 -7.40 5.74 5.00
C LEU A 22 -6.73 6.78 4.10
N SER A 23 -5.66 6.40 3.40
CA SER A 23 -4.86 7.34 2.60
C SER A 23 -5.38 7.58 1.18
N ASP A 24 -6.41 6.85 0.73
CA ASP A 24 -6.97 6.91 -0.63
C ASP A 24 -5.91 6.86 -1.77
N ILE A 25 -4.73 6.30 -1.51
CA ILE A 25 -3.62 6.18 -2.48
C ILE A 25 -3.95 5.24 -3.66
N PHE A 26 -4.99 4.42 -3.51
CA PHE A 26 -5.46 3.49 -4.52
C PHE A 26 -6.90 3.82 -4.88
N GLU A 27 -7.20 3.85 -6.18
CA GLU A 27 -8.56 4.02 -6.70
C GLU A 27 -9.49 2.86 -6.28
N ASP A 28 -8.92 1.67 -6.04
CA ASP A 28 -9.62 0.52 -5.49
C ASP A 28 -8.85 -0.05 -4.28
N SER A 29 -9.53 -0.13 -3.14
CA SER A 29 -9.00 -0.66 -1.88
C SER A 29 -8.61 -2.15 -1.94
N LYS A 30 -8.99 -2.86 -3.01
CA LYS A 30 -8.56 -4.23 -3.30
C LYS A 30 -7.19 -4.33 -3.94
N ILE A 31 -6.61 -3.22 -4.40
CA ILE A 31 -5.27 -3.24 -5.03
C ILE A 31 -4.19 -3.66 -4.02
N PHE A 32 -4.24 -3.15 -2.78
CA PHE A 32 -3.17 -3.41 -1.81
C PHE A 32 -3.02 -4.90 -1.44
N PRO A 33 -4.10 -5.66 -1.19
CA PRO A 33 -4.01 -7.12 -1.04
C PRO A 33 -3.43 -7.86 -2.26
N ASP A 34 -3.61 -7.32 -3.47
CA ASP A 34 -3.05 -7.88 -4.71
C ASP A 34 -1.59 -7.45 -4.95
N CYS A 35 -1.06 -6.51 -4.15
CA CYS A 35 0.33 -6.08 -4.23
C CYS A 35 1.28 -7.17 -3.70
N ILE A 36 2.39 -7.37 -4.42
CA ILE A 36 3.40 -8.36 -4.04
C ILE A 36 4.50 -7.64 -3.26
N PRO A 37 4.78 -8.00 -2.00
CA PRO A 37 5.88 -7.39 -1.25
C PRO A 37 7.23 -7.77 -1.88
N LEU A 38 8.07 -6.76 -2.10
CA LEU A 38 9.43 -6.92 -2.65
C LEU A 38 10.44 -7.35 -1.58
N ARG A 39 10.09 -7.19 -0.30
CA ARG A 39 10.92 -7.50 0.88
C ARG A 39 10.09 -8.28 1.92
N PRO A 40 10.71 -8.94 2.91
CA PRO A 40 9.98 -9.60 3.99
C PRO A 40 9.06 -8.63 4.73
N ALA A 41 7.83 -9.05 5.00
CA ALA A 41 6.82 -8.19 5.65
C ALA A 41 7.29 -7.64 7.01
N GLU A 42 8.01 -8.44 7.81
CA GLU A 42 8.61 -7.98 9.08
C GLU A 42 9.60 -6.82 8.87
N ALA A 43 10.39 -6.85 7.79
CA ALA A 43 11.33 -5.78 7.49
C ALA A 43 10.60 -4.50 7.03
N ILE A 44 9.56 -4.66 6.20
CA ILE A 44 8.71 -3.55 5.78
C ILE A 44 8.03 -2.91 7.00
N MET A 45 7.45 -3.70 7.89
CA MET A 45 6.79 -3.20 9.10
C MET A 45 7.76 -2.49 10.05
N ASN A 46 8.97 -3.02 10.24
CA ASN A 46 9.99 -2.36 11.07
C ASN A 46 10.46 -1.02 10.47
N ASP A 47 10.53 -0.92 9.14
CA ASP A 47 10.84 0.35 8.47
C ASP A 47 9.64 1.32 8.59
N TYR A 48 8.41 0.82 8.44
CA TYR A 48 7.18 1.61 8.64
C TYR A 48 7.07 2.16 10.07
N GLU A 49 7.35 1.37 11.10
CA GLU A 49 7.32 1.83 12.50
C GLU A 49 8.32 2.97 12.77
N LYS A 50 9.47 2.98 12.08
CA LYS A 50 10.48 4.05 12.21
C LYS A 50 10.11 5.29 11.42
N LEU A 51 9.46 5.11 10.28
CA LEU A 51 9.12 6.20 9.37
C LEU A 51 7.76 6.82 9.69
N ASN A 52 6.81 6.11 10.30
CA ASN A 52 5.46 6.63 10.56
C ASN A 52 5.47 7.85 11.50
N ASP A 53 6.52 8.01 12.30
CA ASP A 53 6.71 9.13 13.22
C ASP A 53 7.41 10.32 12.53
N ASP A 54 7.88 10.16 11.29
CA ASP A 54 8.45 11.25 10.50
C ASP A 54 7.35 12.07 9.83
N SER A 55 7.38 13.39 10.04
CA SER A 55 6.43 14.32 9.43
C SER A 55 6.55 14.40 7.90
N ASN A 56 7.67 13.91 7.32
CA ASN A 56 7.89 13.84 5.87
C ASN A 56 7.52 12.47 5.28
N PHE A 57 6.97 11.55 6.07
CA PHE A 57 6.63 10.22 5.58
C PHE A 57 5.46 10.26 4.59
N VAL A 58 5.74 9.80 3.36
CA VAL A 58 4.74 9.64 2.31
C VAL A 58 4.41 8.16 2.13
N LEU A 59 3.22 7.76 2.60
CA LEU A 59 2.78 6.37 2.53
C LEU A 59 2.75 5.83 1.09
N ALA A 60 2.33 6.65 0.13
CA ALA A 60 2.31 6.32 -1.28
C ALA A 60 3.71 5.86 -1.78
N GLU A 61 4.74 6.67 -1.55
CA GLU A 61 6.11 6.33 -1.93
C GLU A 61 6.61 5.09 -1.21
N PHE A 62 6.28 4.96 0.09
CA PHE A 62 6.65 3.79 0.88
C PHE A 62 6.08 2.49 0.29
N ILE A 63 4.82 2.49 -0.12
CA ILE A 63 4.21 1.34 -0.77
C ILE A 63 4.88 1.07 -2.12
N TYR A 64 5.11 2.09 -2.94
CA TYR A 64 5.76 1.94 -4.25
C TYR A 64 7.18 1.36 -4.16
N GLN A 65 7.93 1.72 -3.11
CA GLN A 65 9.30 1.21 -2.91
C GLN A 65 9.34 -0.21 -2.33
N ASN A 66 8.34 -0.59 -1.52
CA ASN A 66 8.33 -1.89 -0.81
C ASN A 66 7.44 -2.95 -1.48
N PHE A 67 6.54 -2.56 -2.37
CA PHE A 67 5.57 -3.44 -3.01
C PHE A 67 5.55 -3.26 -4.52
N SER A 68 5.42 -4.37 -5.24
CA SER A 68 5.13 -4.38 -6.66
C SER A 68 3.63 -4.31 -6.87
N LEU A 69 3.16 -3.20 -7.45
CA LEU A 69 1.77 -3.05 -7.86
C LEU A 69 1.49 -3.90 -9.12
N PRO A 70 0.29 -4.48 -9.27
CA PRO A 70 -0.13 -5.07 -10.52
C PRO A 70 -0.19 -4.02 -11.65
N LYS A 71 0.08 -4.44 -12.90
CA LYS A 71 0.11 -3.53 -14.07
C LYS A 71 -1.21 -2.81 -14.35
N SER A 72 -2.32 -3.29 -13.78
CA SER A 72 -3.67 -2.75 -13.91
C SER A 72 -4.02 -1.72 -12.82
N SER A 73 -3.12 -1.45 -11.88
CA SER A 73 -3.37 -0.52 -10.78
C SER A 73 -3.12 0.92 -11.22
N ARG A 74 -4.15 1.76 -11.20
CA ARG A 74 -3.98 3.21 -11.21
C ARG A 74 -3.56 3.66 -9.82
N PHE A 75 -2.37 4.22 -9.75
CA PHE A 75 -1.80 4.78 -8.53
C PHE A 75 -1.77 6.30 -8.69
N HIS A 76 -2.49 7.01 -7.84
CA HIS A 76 -2.57 8.47 -7.86
C HIS A 76 -1.89 9.00 -6.58
N PRO A 77 -0.56 9.25 -6.62
CA PRO A 77 0.20 9.67 -5.44
C PRO A 77 0.01 11.15 -5.08
N ASP A 78 -1.24 11.62 -4.98
CA ASP A 78 -1.67 13.03 -4.84
C ASP A 78 -1.93 13.72 -6.20
N GLU A 79 -3.22 13.91 -6.51
CA GLU A 79 -3.72 14.61 -7.67
C GLU A 79 -4.48 15.87 -7.22
N ASN A 80 -3.74 16.96 -7.04
CA ASN A 80 -4.22 18.32 -7.28
C ASN A 80 -4.19 18.65 -8.80
N THR A 81 -4.28 17.64 -9.66
CA THR A 81 -4.37 17.78 -11.11
C THR A 81 -5.85 17.82 -11.46
N PRO A 82 -6.34 18.87 -12.14
CA PRO A 82 -7.70 18.86 -12.67
C PRO A 82 -7.81 17.72 -13.67
N GLU A 83 -8.75 16.80 -13.44
CA GLU A 83 -9.15 15.77 -14.39
C GLU A 83 -9.37 16.40 -15.77
N GLU A 84 -8.58 16.02 -16.78
CA GLU A 84 -8.98 16.25 -18.16
C GLU A 84 -10.04 15.21 -18.51
N ASP A 85 -11.29 15.67 -18.48
CA ASP A 85 -12.45 15.11 -19.18
C ASP A 85 -12.05 14.65 -20.60
N ILE A 86 -12.28 13.36 -20.90
CA ILE A 86 -12.32 12.84 -22.28
C ILE A 86 -13.64 12.08 -22.47
#